data_AF-A0A2W4EU98-F1
#
_entry.id   AF-A0A2W4EU98-F1
#
_cell.length_a   1.000
_cell.length_b   1.000
_cell.length_c   1.000
_cell.angle_alpha   90.00
_cell.angle_beta   90.00
_cell.angle_gamma   90.00
#
_symmetry.space_group_name_H-M   'P 1'
#
loop_
_entity.id
_entity.type
_entity.pdbx_description
1 polymer ?
#
loop_
_entity_poly.entity_id
_entity_poly.type
_entity_poly.pdbx_seq_one_letter_code
_entity_poly.pdbx_strand_id
1 'polypeptide(L)'
;MLITNVFAPRPNGSRRRPLRFILLVAAIALLAAIMHGLEAAAWAILYVWLSALPDLSEGILYSLGAITSYGHASIFLENRWRLLGSIEAVNGLILFGLTTAFLFAAVQKVWPDEN
;
A
#
# COMPACT_ATOMS: atom_id res chain seq x y z
N MET A 1 14.83 29.75 55.11
CA MET A 1 15.36 30.53 53.98
C MET A 1 15.64 29.55 52.84
N LEU A 2 14.94 29.74 51.71
CA LEU A 2 15.09 29.13 50.37
C LEU A 2 14.92 27.61 50.18
N ILE A 3 13.66 27.25 49.86
CA ILE A 3 13.29 26.13 48.98
C ILE A 3 13.38 26.65 47.52
N THR A 4 13.72 25.76 46.58
CA THR A 4 13.45 25.73 45.12
C THR A 4 14.68 25.80 44.20
N ASN A 5 15.11 24.62 43.71
CA ASN A 5 15.52 24.45 42.30
C ASN A 5 15.73 22.97 41.90
N VAL A 6 14.70 22.12 42.05
CA VAL A 6 14.76 20.71 41.56
C VAL A 6 13.65 20.37 40.55
N PHE A 7 12.93 21.38 40.03
CA PHE A 7 11.97 21.17 38.94
C PHE A 7 12.14 22.24 37.85
N ALA A 8 13.29 22.20 37.17
CA ALA A 8 13.32 22.66 35.79
C ALA A 8 13.01 21.44 34.91
N PRO A 9 11.86 21.39 34.20
CA PRO A 9 11.65 20.38 33.18
C PRO A 9 12.81 20.47 32.19
N ARG A 10 13.62 19.40 32.09
CA ARG A 10 14.57 19.30 30.99
C ARG A 10 13.75 19.37 29.71
N PRO A 11 14.02 20.31 28.78
CA PRO A 11 13.39 20.25 27.47
C PRO A 11 13.78 18.90 26.87
N ASN A 12 12.81 17.98 26.78
CA ASN A 12 13.01 16.63 26.29
C ASN A 12 13.42 16.71 24.82
N GLY A 13 14.73 16.71 24.59
CA GLY A 13 15.35 16.76 23.28
C GLY A 13 15.29 15.40 22.60
N SER A 14 14.12 15.01 22.08
CA SER A 14 14.03 13.87 21.15
C SER A 14 12.93 13.98 20.09
N ARG A 15 12.40 15.19 19.82
CA ARG A 15 11.42 15.45 18.74
C ARG A 15 11.87 15.08 17.32
N ARG A 16 13.13 14.66 17.10
CA ARG A 16 13.66 14.24 15.79
C ARG A 16 13.43 12.76 15.44
N ARG A 17 13.09 11.90 16.42
CA ARG A 17 12.81 10.48 16.21
C ARG A 17 11.46 10.16 15.52
N PRO A 18 10.32 10.85 15.81
CA PRO A 18 9.04 10.51 15.18
C PRO A 18 8.99 10.84 13.68
N LEU A 19 9.62 11.93 13.24
CA LEU A 19 9.58 12.33 11.82
C LEU A 19 10.27 11.29 10.92
N ARG A 20 11.43 10.76 11.33
CA ARG A 20 12.13 9.73 10.56
C ARG A 20 11.30 8.45 10.44
N PHE A 21 10.67 8.03 11.52
CA PHE A 21 9.75 6.88 11.53
C PHE A 21 8.57 7.12 10.56
N ILE A 22 7.89 8.27 10.66
CA ILE A 22 6.78 8.64 9.78
C ILE A 22 7.21 8.62 8.31
N LEU A 23 8.37 9.23 7.99
CA LEU A 23 8.88 9.29 6.62
C LEU A 23 9.21 7.90 6.06
N LEU A 24 9.77 7.01 6.88
CA LEU A 24 10.06 5.63 6.48
C LEU A 24 8.78 4.84 6.20
N VAL A 25 7.80 4.90 7.11
CA VAL A 25 6.51 4.23 6.93
C VAL A 25 5.79 4.75 5.69
N ALA A 26 5.77 6.07 5.49
CA ALA A 26 5.18 6.69 4.30
C ALA A 26 5.90 6.27 3.01
N ALA A 27 7.23 6.23 3.02
CA ALA A 27 8.00 5.78 1.86
C ALA A 27 7.73 4.32 1.51
N ILE A 28 7.67 3.43 2.50
CA ILE A 28 7.35 2.01 2.29
C ILE A 28 5.93 1.85 1.74
N ALA A 29 4.95 2.58 2.30
CA ALA A 29 3.56 2.56 1.83
C ALA A 29 3.44 3.06 0.38
N LEU A 30 4.19 4.10 0.01
CA LEU A 30 4.23 4.59 -1.38
C LEU A 30 4.89 3.59 -2.34
N LEU A 31 6.00 2.96 -1.94
CA LEU A 31 6.63 1.91 -2.74
C LEU A 31 5.69 0.72 -2.95
N ALA A 32 4.98 0.31 -1.89
CA ALA A 32 3.94 -0.71 -1.95
C ALA A 32 2.82 -0.34 -2.94
N ALA A 33 2.32 0.91 -2.89
CA ALA A 33 1.31 1.38 -3.82
C ALA A 33 1.81 1.36 -5.28
N ILE A 34 3.06 1.75 -5.52
CA ILE A 34 3.70 1.66 -6.84
C ILE A 34 3.78 0.20 -7.29
N MET A 35 4.16 -0.72 -6.40
CA MET A 35 4.24 -2.15 -6.72
C MET A 35 2.89 -2.72 -7.15
N HIS A 36 1.80 -2.38 -6.44
CA HIS A 36 0.44 -2.78 -6.85
C HIS A 36 -0.02 -2.07 -8.14
N GLY A 37 0.45 -0.85 -8.40
CA GLY A 37 0.25 -0.19 -9.69
C GLY A 37 0.93 -0.94 -10.84
N LEU A 38 2.13 -1.48 -10.62
CA LEU A 38 2.85 -2.30 -11.60
C LEU A 38 2.18 -3.67 -11.79
N GLU A 39 1.69 -4.29 -10.72
CA GLU A 39 0.85 -5.49 -10.78
C GLU A 39 -0.38 -5.23 -11.67
N ALA A 40 -1.06 -4.10 -11.44
CA ALA A 40 -2.22 -3.74 -12.22
C ALA A 40 -1.91 -3.48 -13.70
N ALA A 41 -0.77 -2.85 -13.98
CA ALA A 41 -0.28 -2.66 -15.34
C ALA A 41 0.04 -3.99 -16.04
N ALA A 42 0.59 -4.97 -15.32
CA ALA A 42 0.85 -6.30 -15.89
C ALA A 42 -0.44 -7.03 -16.28
N TRP A 43 -1.47 -6.97 -15.42
CA TRP A 43 -2.79 -7.50 -15.75
C TRP A 43 -3.46 -6.75 -16.90
N ALA A 44 -3.36 -5.42 -16.94
CA ALA A 44 -3.85 -4.61 -18.04
C ALA A 44 -3.23 -5.02 -19.39
N ILE A 45 -1.92 -5.24 -19.43
CA ILE A 45 -1.21 -5.74 -20.62
C ILE A 45 -1.77 -7.09 -21.05
N LEU A 46 -1.99 -8.00 -20.09
CA LEU A 46 -2.60 -9.31 -20.37
C LEU A 46 -4.00 -9.17 -20.97
N TYR A 47 -4.85 -8.31 -20.41
CA TYR A 47 -6.20 -8.09 -20.93
C TYR A 47 -6.21 -7.52 -22.34
N VAL A 48 -5.35 -6.54 -22.64
CA VAL A 48 -5.24 -5.98 -23.99
C VAL A 48 -4.71 -7.04 -24.97
N TRP A 49 -3.70 -7.83 -24.58
CA TRP A 49 -3.15 -8.90 -25.41
C TRP A 49 -4.19 -9.97 -25.75
N LEU A 50 -5.07 -10.30 -24.80
CA LEU A 50 -6.18 -11.24 -24.98
C LEU A 50 -7.39 -10.62 -25.68
N SER A 51 -7.33 -9.35 -26.08
CA SER A 51 -8.49 -8.59 -26.60
C SER A 51 -9.71 -8.68 -25.66
N ALA A 52 -9.44 -8.65 -24.35
CA ALA A 52 -10.45 -8.67 -23.29
C ALA A 52 -10.88 -7.25 -22.88
N LEU A 53 -10.00 -6.26 -23.05
CA LEU A 53 -10.26 -4.83 -22.84
C LEU A 53 -9.63 -4.03 -23.99
N PRO A 54 -10.18 -2.84 -24.32
CA PRO A 54 -9.83 -2.11 -25.54
C PRO A 54 -8.43 -1.47 -25.49
N ASP A 55 -7.98 -1.02 -24.31
CA ASP A 55 -6.70 -0.36 -24.14
C ASP A 55 -6.14 -0.51 -22.71
N LEU A 56 -4.88 -0.08 -22.54
CA LEU A 56 -4.18 -0.17 -21.25
C LEU A 56 -4.81 0.72 -20.17
N SER A 57 -5.43 1.84 -20.53
CA SER A 57 -6.05 2.73 -19.56
C SER A 57 -7.26 2.06 -18.91
N GLU A 58 -8.15 1.49 -19.72
CA GLU A 58 -9.26 0.68 -19.22
C GLU A 58 -8.78 -0.57 -18.50
N GLY A 59 -7.73 -1.22 -19.02
CA GLY A 59 -7.08 -2.36 -18.38
C GLY A 59 -6.58 -2.06 -16.97
N ILE A 60 -5.86 -0.95 -16.79
CA ILE A 60 -5.34 -0.53 -15.48
C ILE A 60 -6.48 -0.14 -14.55
N LEU A 61 -7.48 0.60 -15.04
CA LEU A 61 -8.64 0.99 -14.23
C LEU A 61 -9.45 -0.21 -13.76
N TYR A 62 -9.70 -1.18 -14.65
CA TYR A 62 -10.34 -2.43 -14.31
C TYR A 62 -9.52 -3.20 -13.27
N SER A 63 -8.22 -3.37 -13.54
CA SER A 63 -7.31 -4.14 -12.70
C SER A 63 -7.20 -3.57 -11.28
N LEU A 64 -6.98 -2.25 -11.15
CA LEU A 64 -7.00 -1.56 -9.86
C LEU A 64 -8.33 -1.75 -9.14
N GLY A 65 -9.45 -1.71 -9.87
CA GLY A 65 -10.77 -1.98 -9.30
C GLY A 65 -10.93 -3.42 -8.82
N ALA A 66 -10.29 -4.40 -9.48
CA ALA A 66 -10.35 -5.82 -9.15
C ALA A 66 -9.45 -6.19 -7.95
N ILE A 67 -8.22 -5.67 -7.91
CA ILE A 67 -7.24 -6.00 -6.84
C ILE A 67 -7.44 -5.17 -5.56
N THR A 68 -8.24 -4.10 -5.61
CA THR A 68 -8.57 -3.28 -4.45
C THR A 68 -10.04 -3.41 -4.07
N SER A 69 -10.41 -2.91 -2.88
CA SER A 69 -11.80 -2.82 -2.46
C SER A 69 -12.58 -1.68 -3.13
N TYR A 70 -11.98 -0.96 -4.09
CA TYR A 70 -12.64 0.16 -4.76
C TYR A 70 -13.83 -0.30 -5.62
N GLY A 71 -13.65 -1.34 -6.45
CA GLY A 71 -14.73 -2.07 -7.12
C GLY A 71 -15.71 -1.28 -7.99
N HIS A 72 -15.45 -0.01 -8.32
CA HIS A 72 -16.45 0.90 -8.90
C HIS A 72 -16.30 1.20 -10.40
N ALA A 73 -15.37 0.54 -11.10
CA ALA A 73 -15.23 0.78 -12.53
C ALA A 73 -16.47 0.26 -13.27
N SER A 74 -17.08 1.08 -14.12
CA SER A 74 -18.11 0.68 -15.09
C SER A 74 -17.57 -0.21 -16.21
N ILE A 75 -16.43 -0.85 -15.97
CA ILE A 75 -15.66 -1.65 -16.91
C ILE A 75 -15.85 -3.10 -16.49
N PHE A 76 -16.32 -3.93 -17.42
CA PHE A 76 -16.61 -5.33 -17.16
C PHE A 76 -15.97 -6.19 -18.23
N LEU A 77 -15.37 -7.30 -17.80
CA LEU A 77 -14.90 -8.33 -18.71
C LEU A 77 -16.08 -9.09 -19.32
N GLU A 78 -15.96 -9.42 -20.60
CA GLU A 78 -16.89 -10.34 -21.28
C GLU A 78 -16.95 -11.70 -20.58
N ASN A 79 -18.07 -12.43 -20.73
CA ASN A 79 -18.30 -13.69 -20.01
C ASN A 79 -17.16 -14.71 -20.11
N ARG A 80 -16.46 -14.80 -21.25
CA ARG A 80 -15.31 -15.71 -21.43
C ARG A 80 -14.10 -15.37 -20.55
N TRP A 81 -13.96 -14.12 -20.12
CA TRP A 81 -12.82 -13.61 -19.37
C TRP A 81 -13.13 -13.36 -17.88
N ARG A 82 -14.39 -13.47 -17.43
CA ARG A 82 -14.78 -13.17 -16.04
C ARG A 82 -14.02 -13.99 -15.00
N LEU A 83 -13.70 -15.24 -15.29
CA LEU A 83 -12.88 -16.06 -14.39
C LEU A 83 -11.47 -15.48 -14.20
N LEU A 84 -10.90 -14.91 -15.25
CA LEU A 84 -9.57 -14.29 -15.21
C LEU A 84 -9.57 -13.07 -14.26
N GLY A 85 -10.60 -12.22 -14.34
CA GLY A 85 -10.80 -11.12 -13.40
C GLY A 85 -10.98 -11.56 -11.95
N SER A 86 -11.69 -12.67 -11.71
CA SER A 86 -11.78 -13.24 -10.36
C SER A 86 -10.43 -13.76 -9.84
N ILE A 87 -9.62 -14.37 -10.73
CA ILE A 87 -8.27 -14.85 -10.38
C ILE A 87 -7.35 -13.67 -10.06
N GLU A 88 -7.40 -12.61 -10.86
CA GLU A 88 -6.71 -11.36 -10.60
C GLU A 88 -7.06 -10.79 -9.22
N ALA A 89 -8.35 -10.71 -8.88
CA ALA A 89 -8.77 -10.21 -7.58
C ALA A 89 -8.21 -11.04 -6.40
N VAL A 90 -8.20 -12.37 -6.53
CA VAL A 90 -7.59 -13.26 -5.53
C VAL A 90 -6.07 -13.07 -5.45
N ASN A 91 -5.40 -12.94 -6.59
CA ASN A 91 -3.97 -12.68 -6.65
C ASN A 91 -3.62 -11.35 -5.96
N GLY A 92 -4.34 -10.30 -6.28
CA GLY A 92 -4.23 -8.98 -5.65
C GLY A 92 -4.45 -9.04 -4.15
N LEU A 93 -5.47 -9.74 -3.68
CA LEU A 93 -5.72 -9.91 -2.25
C LEU A 93 -4.54 -10.56 -1.53
N ILE A 94 -3.95 -11.61 -2.10
CA ILE A 94 -2.78 -12.29 -1.55
C ILE A 94 -1.59 -11.33 -1.49
N LEU A 95 -1.32 -10.59 -2.58
CA LEU A 95 -0.20 -9.66 -2.65
C LEU A 95 -0.38 -8.48 -1.69
N PHE A 96 -1.57 -7.91 -1.58
CA PHE A 96 -1.89 -6.88 -0.58
C PHE A 96 -1.71 -7.40 0.85
N GLY A 97 -2.13 -8.64 1.11
CA GLY A 97 -1.91 -9.30 2.40
C GLY A 97 -0.43 -9.41 2.76
N LEU A 98 0.40 -9.85 1.80
CA LEU A 98 1.85 -9.93 1.97
C LEU A 98 2.49 -8.56 2.19
N THR A 99 2.10 -7.56 1.40
CA THR A 99 2.56 -6.16 1.54
C THR A 99 2.21 -5.60 2.92
N THR A 100 1.00 -5.85 3.42
CA THR A 100 0.56 -5.41 4.75
C THR A 100 1.36 -6.10 5.85
N ALA A 101 1.59 -7.41 5.75
CA ALA A 101 2.41 -8.16 6.70
C ALA A 101 3.86 -7.65 6.72
N PHE A 102 4.43 -7.35 5.55
CA PHE A 102 5.78 -6.77 5.45
C PHE A 102 5.84 -5.37 6.06
N LEU A 103 4.86 -4.50 5.78
CA LEU A 103 4.79 -3.16 6.37
C LEU A 103 4.72 -3.24 7.90
N PHE A 104 3.89 -4.16 8.43
CA PHE A 104 3.79 -4.39 9.87
C PHE A 104 5.12 -4.84 10.48
N ALA A 105 5.79 -5.82 9.87
CA ALA A 105 7.10 -6.28 10.32
C ALA A 105 8.17 -5.16 10.25
N ALA A 106 8.13 -4.34 9.20
CA ALA A 106 9.03 -3.20 9.05
C ALA A 106 8.80 -2.17 10.15
N VAL A 107 7.53 -1.81 10.43
CA VAL A 107 7.14 -0.90 11.52
C VAL A 107 7.64 -1.39 12.88
N GLN A 108 7.45 -2.69 13.20
CA GLN A 108 7.94 -3.26 14.45
C GLN A 108 9.44 -3.14 14.61
N LYS A 109 10.21 -3.35 13.54
CA LYS A 109 11.68 -3.26 13.57
C LYS A 109 12.21 -1.85 13.81
N VAL A 110 11.46 -0.82 13.42
CA VAL A 110 11.86 0.59 13.58
C VAL A 110 11.10 1.29 14.71
N TRP A 111 10.32 0.54 15.49
CA TRP A 111 9.57 1.08 16.62
C TRP A 111 10.55 1.70 17.64
N PRO A 112 10.32 2.94 18.11
CA PRO A 112 11.21 3.55 19.09
C PRO A 112 11.10 2.81 20.43
N ASP A 113 12.20 2.23 20.91
CA ASP A 113 12.24 1.66 22.26
C ASP A 113 11.91 2.75 23.30
N GLU A 114 10.95 2.46 24.18
CA GLU A 114 10.69 3.21 25.40
C GLU A 114 11.78 2.84 26.43
N ASN A 115 12.93 3.53 26.35
CA ASN A 115 13.94 3.53 27.42
C ASN A 115 13.63 4.62 28.46
#